data_AF-A0A1Q5PT32-F1
#
_entry.id   AF-A0A1Q5PT32-F1
#
_cell.length_a   1.000
_cell.length_b   1.000
_cell.length_c   1.000
_cell.angle_alpha   90.00
_cell.angle_beta   90.00
_cell.angle_gamma   90.00
#
_symmetry.space_group_name_H-M   'P 1'
#
loop_
_entity.id
_entity.type
_entity.pdbx_description
1 polymer ?
#
loop_
_entity_poly.entity_id
_entity_poly.type
_entity_poly.pdbx_seq_one_letter_code
_entity_poly.pdbx_strand_id
1 'polypeptide(L)'
;MASGFTKMMRIILIGGLMLAGILYSLWPLGFWVNPEAIAPSAFISELAVSGQPGFQIFRLADRVAGIIFTLAVVILWPSRKTNRAAWQWQQEITGNAVKNALPASADTGRSSSLLRLRTRLPKPQTLLLLGLLLIGLATVMDSFFTLSCSPTTQESCVNETLSWGRPLTDILHEVASTLVQVGMITATAAATFTRGWGRTQRVLAGVTLVLSVLLMPASVVDAIPVFYFQAPTITCFSLWVGWWAWSAIPDWSQK
;
A
#
# COMPACT_ATOMS: atom_id res chain seq x y z
N MET A 1 8.56 26.95 20.86
CA MET A 1 7.26 26.62 20.22
C MET A 1 7.43 25.72 18.99
N ALA A 2 8.39 25.99 18.08
CA ALA A 2 8.61 25.19 16.86
C ALA A 2 8.89 23.68 17.10
N SER A 3 9.65 23.34 18.15
CA SER A 3 9.97 21.93 18.48
C SER A 3 8.77 21.12 19.00
N GLY A 4 7.77 21.78 19.61
CA GLY A 4 6.55 21.11 20.07
C GLY A 4 5.63 20.74 18.90
N PHE A 5 5.49 21.65 17.94
CA PHE A 5 4.69 21.43 16.74
C PHE A 5 5.21 20.28 15.88
N THR A 6 6.53 20.15 15.74
CA THR A 6 7.14 19.07 14.94
C THR A 6 6.99 17.69 15.57
N LYS A 7 7.11 17.57 16.90
CA LYS A 7 6.81 16.31 17.63
C LYS A 7 5.34 15.91 17.47
N MET A 8 4.44 16.88 17.67
CA MET A 8 3.00 16.64 17.55
C MET A 8 2.61 16.16 16.15
N MET A 9 3.13 16.82 15.11
CA MET A 9 2.88 16.42 13.72
C MET A 9 3.37 15.00 13.41
N ARG A 10 4.55 14.62 13.93
CA ARG A 10 5.06 13.25 13.79
C ARG A 10 4.12 12.22 14.43
N ILE A 11 3.66 12.47 15.64
CA ILE A 11 2.71 11.59 16.34
C ILE A 11 1.41 11.47 15.54
N ILE A 12 0.87 12.60 15.05
CA ILE A 12 -0.35 12.63 14.23
C ILE A 12 -0.17 11.80 12.96
N LEU A 13 0.95 11.91 12.26
CA LEU A 13 1.22 11.15 11.04
C LEU A 13 1.33 9.64 11.31
N ILE A 14 2.04 9.25 12.36
CA ILE A 14 2.20 7.84 12.74
C ILE A 14 0.84 7.26 13.13
N GLY A 15 0.12 7.93 14.04
CA GLY A 15 -1.19 7.50 14.49
C GLY A 15 -2.20 7.44 13.34
N GLY A 16 -2.17 8.43 12.45
CA GLY A 16 -2.99 8.47 11.24
C GLY A 16 -2.71 7.27 10.32
N LEU A 17 -1.45 7.01 9.96
CA LEU A 17 -1.10 5.89 9.09
C LEU A 17 -1.42 4.52 9.71
N MET A 18 -1.28 4.37 11.04
CA MET A 18 -1.73 3.18 11.75
C MET A 18 -3.24 3.01 11.69
N LEU A 19 -3.99 4.09 11.93
CA LEU A 19 -5.45 4.09 11.80
C LEU A 19 -5.89 3.75 10.37
N ALA A 20 -5.23 4.32 9.36
CA ALA A 20 -5.51 4.02 7.96
C ALA A 20 -5.29 2.54 7.64
N GLY A 21 -4.20 1.93 8.13
CA GLY A 21 -3.97 0.49 8.00
C GLY A 21 -5.05 -0.35 8.67
N ILE A 22 -5.51 0.03 9.87
CA ILE A 22 -6.59 -0.67 10.56
C ILE A 22 -7.89 -0.58 9.76
N LEU A 23 -8.27 0.62 9.32
CA LEU A 23 -9.50 0.88 8.56
C LEU A 23 -9.49 0.14 7.21
N TYR A 24 -8.35 0.15 6.52
CA TYR A 24 -8.17 -0.56 5.25
C TYR A 24 -8.20 -2.09 5.43
N SER A 25 -7.90 -2.60 6.62
CA SER A 25 -7.92 -4.02 6.96
C SER A 25 -9.15 -4.44 7.78
N LEU A 26 -10.31 -3.81 7.56
CA LEU A 26 -11.55 -4.15 8.25
C LEU A 26 -12.26 -5.41 7.74
N TRP A 27 -11.74 -6.10 6.74
CA TRP A 27 -12.33 -7.34 6.21
C TRP A 27 -12.72 -8.39 7.28
N PRO A 28 -12.00 -8.56 8.43
CA PRO A 28 -12.44 -9.53 9.43
C PRO A 28 -13.81 -9.18 10.01
N LEU A 29 -14.18 -7.89 10.06
CA LEU A 29 -15.49 -7.46 10.52
C LEU A 29 -16.63 -8.09 9.70
N GLY A 30 -16.36 -8.47 8.45
CA GLY A 30 -17.28 -9.18 7.58
C GLY A 30 -17.79 -10.50 8.17
N PHE A 31 -16.99 -11.22 8.98
CA PHE A 31 -17.44 -12.46 9.63
C PHE A 31 -18.62 -12.26 10.60
N TRP A 32 -18.81 -11.05 11.11
CA TRP A 32 -19.92 -10.72 12.03
C TRP A 32 -21.04 -9.94 11.34
N VAL A 33 -20.68 -9.12 10.35
CA VAL A 33 -21.60 -8.19 9.71
C VAL A 33 -22.25 -8.79 8.46
N ASN A 34 -21.47 -9.47 7.62
CA ASN A 34 -21.95 -10.11 6.40
C ASN A 34 -21.15 -11.40 6.10
N PRO A 35 -21.42 -12.52 6.81
CA PRO A 35 -20.65 -13.75 6.67
C PRO A 35 -20.75 -14.36 5.26
N GLU A 36 -21.86 -14.14 4.56
CA GLU A 36 -22.11 -14.66 3.21
C GLU A 36 -21.19 -14.02 2.15
N ALA A 37 -20.73 -12.80 2.40
CA ALA A 37 -19.74 -12.12 1.57
C ALA A 37 -18.29 -12.56 1.86
N ILE A 38 -18.08 -13.43 2.85
CA ILE A 38 -16.77 -14.03 3.15
C ILE A 38 -16.72 -15.45 2.57
N ALA A 39 -16.55 -15.54 1.25
CA ALA A 39 -16.38 -16.80 0.53
C ALA A 39 -15.00 -16.89 -0.13
N PRO A 40 -14.48 -18.09 -0.44
CA PRO A 40 -13.16 -18.26 -1.07
C PRO A 40 -13.01 -17.50 -2.40
N SER A 41 -14.08 -17.43 -3.20
CA SER A 41 -14.13 -16.72 -4.49
C SER A 41 -14.52 -15.24 -4.35
N ALA A 42 -14.88 -14.77 -3.16
CA ALA A 42 -15.35 -13.41 -2.96
C ALA A 42 -14.19 -12.41 -2.95
N PHE A 43 -14.38 -11.30 -3.64
CA PHE A 43 -13.51 -10.14 -3.43
C PHE A 43 -13.90 -9.42 -2.14
N ILE A 44 -12.92 -8.92 -1.40
CA ILE A 44 -13.13 -8.12 -0.19
C ILE A 44 -13.94 -6.85 -0.51
N SER A 45 -13.80 -6.31 -1.72
CA SER A 45 -14.60 -5.17 -2.19
C SER A 45 -16.10 -5.49 -2.28
N GLU A 46 -16.50 -6.77 -2.33
CA GLU A 46 -17.92 -7.14 -2.31
C GLU A 46 -18.59 -6.76 -0.99
N LEU A 47 -17.85 -6.67 0.13
CA LEU A 47 -18.38 -6.19 1.42
C LEU A 47 -18.93 -4.76 1.35
N ALA A 48 -18.51 -3.98 0.36
CA ALA A 48 -18.96 -2.60 0.14
C ALA A 48 -20.10 -2.50 -0.88
N VAL A 49 -20.64 -3.61 -1.40
CA VAL A 49 -21.74 -3.63 -2.40
C VAL A 49 -23.01 -3.00 -1.81
N SER A 50 -23.69 -2.19 -2.64
CA SER A 50 -24.92 -1.52 -2.22
C SER A 50 -25.99 -2.53 -1.80
N GLY A 51 -26.61 -2.31 -0.64
CA GLY A 51 -27.69 -3.17 -0.15
C GLY A 51 -27.24 -4.40 0.65
N GLN A 52 -25.94 -4.68 0.73
CA GLN A 52 -25.42 -5.71 1.64
C GLN A 52 -25.43 -5.24 3.11
N PRO A 53 -25.56 -6.13 4.09
CA PRO A 53 -25.43 -5.78 5.50
C PRO A 53 -24.12 -5.04 5.82
N GLY A 54 -24.22 -3.87 6.45
CA GLY A 54 -23.08 -3.08 6.92
C GLY A 54 -22.16 -2.48 5.86
N PHE A 55 -22.53 -2.50 4.58
CA PHE A 55 -21.73 -1.98 3.46
C PHE A 55 -21.20 -0.55 3.65
N GLN A 56 -21.96 0.30 4.36
CA GLN A 56 -21.59 1.69 4.64
C GLN A 56 -20.34 1.79 5.53
N ILE A 57 -20.13 0.83 6.44
CA ILE A 57 -18.97 0.80 7.33
C ILE A 57 -17.69 0.61 6.50
N PHE A 58 -17.71 -0.34 5.56
CA PHE A 58 -16.59 -0.62 4.68
C PHE A 58 -16.29 0.56 3.75
N ARG A 59 -17.32 1.16 3.13
CA ARG A 59 -17.14 2.36 2.29
C ARG A 59 -16.56 3.55 3.06
N LEU A 60 -17.05 3.79 4.27
CA LEU A 60 -16.55 4.87 5.11
C LEU A 60 -15.09 4.61 5.50
N ALA A 61 -14.77 3.37 5.87
CA ALA A 61 -13.41 2.98 6.22
C ALA A 61 -12.44 3.18 5.05
N ASP A 62 -12.82 2.75 3.84
CA ASP A 62 -12.03 2.97 2.62
C ASP A 62 -11.81 4.46 2.36
N ARG A 63 -12.87 5.26 2.48
CA ARG A 63 -12.78 6.72 2.28
C ARG A 63 -11.82 7.37 3.27
N VAL A 64 -11.95 7.04 4.56
CA VAL A 64 -11.11 7.60 5.61
C VAL A 64 -9.66 7.12 5.46
N ALA A 65 -9.43 5.83 5.21
CA ALA A 65 -8.10 5.28 4.99
C ALA A 65 -7.41 5.94 3.78
N GLY A 66 -8.11 6.05 2.64
CA GLY A 66 -7.57 6.66 1.43
C GLY A 66 -7.24 8.15 1.58
N ILE A 67 -8.10 8.91 2.30
CA ILE A 67 -7.81 10.32 2.64
C ILE A 67 -6.55 10.42 3.50
N ILE A 68 -6.43 9.58 4.53
CA ILE A 68 -5.25 9.61 5.42
C ILE A 68 -3.97 9.25 4.66
N PHE A 69 -3.98 8.23 3.79
CA PHE A 69 -2.82 7.89 2.96
C PHE A 69 -2.42 9.06 2.05
N THR A 70 -3.38 9.67 1.37
CA THR A 70 -3.16 10.84 0.52
C THR A 70 -2.54 12.00 1.30
N LEU A 71 -3.14 12.38 2.43
CA LEU A 71 -2.66 13.49 3.27
C LEU A 71 -1.27 13.20 3.84
N ALA A 72 -1.01 11.97 4.28
CA ALA A 72 0.31 11.57 4.76
C ALA A 72 1.38 11.76 3.67
N VAL A 73 1.09 11.39 2.42
CA VAL A 73 2.01 11.65 1.30
C VAL A 73 2.21 13.14 1.09
N VAL A 74 1.14 13.95 1.06
CA VAL A 74 1.23 15.41 0.87
C VAL A 74 2.11 16.06 1.94
N ILE A 75 2.04 15.61 3.19
CA ILE A 75 2.86 16.13 4.30
C ILE A 75 4.31 15.63 4.23
N LEU A 76 4.53 14.35 3.87
CA LEU A 76 5.86 13.75 3.79
C LEU A 76 6.63 14.18 2.53
N TRP A 77 5.95 14.61 1.47
CA TRP A 77 6.57 14.93 0.18
C TRP A 77 7.54 16.12 0.23
N PRO A 78 7.16 17.30 0.76
CA PRO A 78 8.06 18.45 0.89
C PRO A 78 9.24 18.16 1.82
N SER A 79 8.98 17.40 2.88
CA SER A 79 9.94 17.02 3.94
C SER A 79 11.14 16.21 3.42
N ARG A 80 11.07 15.69 2.18
CA ARG A 80 12.19 15.02 1.50
C ARG A 80 13.31 15.95 1.08
N LYS A 81 12.97 17.16 0.64
CA LYS A 81 13.96 18.10 0.10
C LYS A 81 14.85 18.61 1.22
N THR A 82 14.27 18.85 2.40
CA THR A 82 14.92 19.38 3.61
C THR A 82 15.65 18.34 4.47
N ASN A 83 15.41 17.03 4.26
CA ASN A 83 16.01 15.95 5.06
C ASN A 83 16.93 15.01 4.26
N ARG A 84 17.51 15.46 3.13
CA ARG A 84 18.51 14.64 2.40
C ARG A 84 19.62 14.14 3.35
N ALA A 85 20.11 15.00 4.25
CA ALA A 85 21.16 14.67 5.22
C ALA A 85 20.72 13.60 6.24
N ALA A 86 19.50 13.68 6.80
CA ALA A 86 19.01 12.71 7.78
C ALA A 86 18.77 11.31 7.17
N TRP A 87 18.24 11.28 5.94
CA TRP A 87 18.08 10.03 5.18
C TRP A 87 19.42 9.46 4.69
N GLN A 88 20.42 10.32 4.42
CA GLN A 88 21.78 9.90 4.12
C GLN A 88 22.49 9.33 5.36
N TRP A 89 22.24 9.87 6.55
CA TRP A 89 22.82 9.38 7.80
C TRP A 89 22.44 7.90 8.08
N GLN A 90 21.17 7.52 7.87
CA GLN A 90 20.75 6.11 7.94
C GLN A 90 21.48 5.19 6.93
N GLN A 91 21.83 5.71 5.75
CA GLN A 91 22.61 4.99 4.76
C GLN A 91 24.11 4.94 5.09
N GLU A 92 24.65 5.95 5.77
CA GLU A 92 26.05 6.01 6.20
C GLU A 92 26.33 5.06 7.38
N ILE A 93 25.45 4.96 8.38
CA ILE A 93 25.63 3.99 9.48
C ILE A 93 25.70 2.56 8.95
N THR A 94 24.86 2.22 7.98
CA THR A 94 24.83 0.87 7.39
C THR A 94 25.91 0.66 6.32
N GLY A 95 26.27 1.70 5.58
CA GLY A 95 27.31 1.66 4.54
C GLY A 95 28.73 1.63 5.09
N ASN A 96 28.99 2.33 6.21
CA ASN A 96 30.32 2.35 6.84
C ASN A 96 30.67 1.01 7.51
N ALA A 97 29.67 0.30 8.05
CA ALA A 97 29.86 -1.06 8.57
C ALA A 97 30.29 -2.05 7.47
N VAL A 98 29.81 -1.88 6.23
CA VAL A 98 30.16 -2.73 5.09
C VAL A 98 31.49 -2.33 4.44
N LYS A 99 31.78 -1.02 4.34
CA LYS A 99 33.05 -0.53 3.80
C LYS A 99 34.24 -0.93 4.66
N ASN A 100 34.07 -1.01 5.97
CA ASN A 100 35.11 -1.46 6.89
C ASN A 100 35.32 -2.99 6.88
N ALA A 101 34.46 -3.74 6.17
CA ALA A 101 34.48 -5.21 6.12
C ALA A 101 34.93 -5.78 4.77
N LEU A 102 35.28 -4.95 3.78
CA LEU A 102 35.69 -5.40 2.44
C LEU A 102 37.16 -5.04 2.18
N PRO A 103 38.01 -6.01 1.77
CA PRO A 103 39.36 -5.71 1.30
C PRO A 103 39.30 -4.89 0.00
N ALA A 104 40.23 -3.96 -0.11
CA ALA A 104 40.39 -3.06 -1.25
C ALA A 104 40.93 -3.80 -2.48
N SER A 105 40.12 -4.62 -3.16
CA SER A 105 40.40 -4.99 -4.55
C SER A 105 39.13 -5.44 -5.27
N ALA A 106 38.75 -4.67 -6.29
CA ALA A 106 38.06 -5.12 -7.51
C ALA A 106 37.76 -3.90 -8.36
N ASP A 107 38.80 -3.43 -9.05
CA ASP A 107 38.65 -2.57 -10.21
C ASP A 107 38.02 -3.38 -11.34
N THR A 108 36.83 -2.98 -11.82
CA THR A 108 36.25 -3.54 -13.06
C THR A 108 35.56 -2.44 -13.87
N GLY A 109 36.20 -2.08 -14.99
CA GLY A 109 35.79 -1.06 -15.97
C GLY A 109 34.50 -1.35 -16.76
N ARG A 110 33.52 -2.07 -16.20
CA ARG A 110 32.23 -2.41 -16.83
C ARG A 110 31.08 -1.48 -16.41
N SER A 111 31.40 -0.34 -15.83
CA SER A 111 30.52 0.40 -14.89
C SER A 111 29.83 1.63 -15.48
N SER A 112 30.29 2.19 -16.59
CA SER A 112 29.87 3.53 -17.05
C SER A 112 28.47 3.60 -17.67
N SER A 113 27.95 2.51 -18.22
CA SER A 113 26.60 2.43 -18.81
C SER A 113 25.53 2.17 -17.75
N LEU A 114 25.79 1.25 -16.82
CA LEU A 114 24.91 0.94 -15.70
C LEU A 114 24.87 2.07 -14.67
N LEU A 115 25.98 2.80 -14.45
CA LEU A 115 25.95 4.02 -13.63
C LEU A 115 25.07 5.11 -14.24
N ARG A 116 25.08 5.27 -15.57
CA ARG A 116 24.26 6.26 -16.27
C ARG A 116 22.77 5.92 -16.26
N LEU A 117 22.40 4.64 -16.21
CA LEU A 117 21.01 4.23 -16.01
C LEU A 117 20.57 4.47 -14.55
N ARG A 118 21.47 4.23 -13.58
CA ARG A 118 21.22 4.43 -12.15
C ARG A 118 20.98 5.89 -11.77
N THR A 119 21.55 6.85 -12.49
CA THR A 119 21.34 8.29 -12.23
C THR A 119 19.98 8.81 -12.69
N ARG A 120 19.24 8.05 -13.51
CA ARG A 120 17.91 8.45 -14.01
C ARG A 120 16.74 7.81 -13.27
N LEU A 121 16.96 6.72 -12.53
CA LEU A 121 15.89 6.05 -11.81
C LEU A 121 15.41 6.90 -10.61
N PRO A 122 14.09 7.00 -10.38
CA PRO A 122 13.56 7.67 -9.20
C PRO A 122 14.07 6.97 -7.94
N LYS A 123 14.39 7.76 -6.91
CA LYS A 123 14.80 7.22 -5.61
C LYS A 123 13.71 6.27 -5.10
N PRO A 124 14.05 5.14 -4.43
CA PRO A 124 13.06 4.16 -4.00
C PRO A 124 12.01 4.77 -3.07
N GLN A 125 12.40 5.74 -2.24
CA GLN A 125 11.46 6.54 -1.46
C GLN A 125 10.37 7.14 -2.37
N THR A 126 10.71 7.79 -3.49
CA THR A 126 9.74 8.39 -4.43
C THR A 126 8.74 7.39 -4.93
N LEU A 127 9.20 6.21 -5.33
CA LEU A 127 8.31 5.13 -5.72
C LEU A 127 7.40 4.71 -4.58
N LEU A 128 7.91 4.62 -3.35
CA LEU A 128 7.09 4.34 -2.17
C LEU A 128 5.95 5.35 -1.97
N LEU A 129 6.26 6.65 -1.96
CA LEU A 129 5.21 7.66 -1.74
C LEU A 129 4.28 7.80 -2.94
N LEU A 130 4.75 7.59 -4.17
CA LEU A 130 3.87 7.55 -5.34
C LEU A 130 2.93 6.34 -5.29
N GLY A 131 3.43 5.18 -4.88
CA GLY A 131 2.60 3.99 -4.66
C GLY A 131 1.57 4.23 -3.56
N LEU A 132 1.97 4.82 -2.43
CA LEU A 132 1.05 5.16 -1.33
C LEU A 132 0.01 6.22 -1.73
N LEU A 133 0.40 7.20 -2.55
CA LEU A 133 -0.53 8.19 -3.11
C LEU A 133 -1.53 7.54 -4.05
N LEU A 134 -1.07 6.62 -4.91
CA LEU A 134 -1.93 5.91 -5.83
C LEU A 134 -2.96 5.05 -5.07
N ILE A 135 -2.52 4.32 -4.04
CA ILE A 135 -3.41 3.61 -3.11
C ILE A 135 -4.42 4.59 -2.51
N GLY A 136 -3.96 5.69 -1.91
CA GLY A 136 -4.83 6.65 -1.24
C GLY A 136 -5.91 7.23 -2.15
N LEU A 137 -5.54 7.65 -3.37
CA LEU A 137 -6.49 8.22 -4.33
C LEU A 137 -7.45 7.15 -4.89
N ALA A 138 -6.93 5.98 -5.22
CA ALA A 138 -7.74 4.89 -5.78
C ALA A 138 -8.73 4.32 -4.75
N THR A 139 -8.33 4.16 -3.48
CA THR A 139 -9.24 3.73 -2.41
C THR A 139 -10.34 4.77 -2.13
N VAL A 140 -10.05 6.07 -2.25
CA VAL A 140 -11.11 7.10 -2.19
C VAL A 140 -12.08 6.92 -3.36
N MET A 141 -11.56 6.68 -4.56
CA MET A 141 -12.35 6.42 -5.76
C MET A 141 -13.26 5.18 -5.59
N ASP A 142 -12.74 4.06 -5.07
CA ASP A 142 -13.50 2.85 -4.73
C ASP A 142 -14.69 3.15 -3.79
N SER A 143 -14.51 4.06 -2.84
CA SER A 143 -15.58 4.43 -1.89
C SER A 143 -16.75 5.20 -2.50
N PHE A 144 -16.56 5.76 -3.70
CA PHE A 144 -17.60 6.51 -4.44
C PHE A 144 -18.18 5.70 -5.59
N PHE A 145 -17.34 4.94 -6.29
CA PHE A 145 -17.74 4.07 -7.39
C PHE A 145 -17.68 2.63 -6.90
N THR A 146 -18.80 2.16 -6.40
CA THR A 146 -18.92 0.85 -5.75
C THR A 146 -19.63 -0.12 -6.68
N LEU A 147 -19.33 -1.41 -6.55
CA LEU A 147 -20.05 -2.46 -7.26
C LEU A 147 -21.57 -2.40 -7.00
N SER A 148 -22.33 -2.54 -8.08
CA SER A 148 -23.79 -2.51 -8.08
C SER A 148 -24.40 -3.81 -7.56
N CYS A 149 -23.69 -4.93 -7.73
CA CYS A 149 -24.09 -6.27 -7.28
C CYS A 149 -22.85 -7.08 -6.84
N SER A 150 -23.08 -8.20 -6.15
CA SER A 150 -22.03 -9.13 -5.70
C SER A 150 -22.18 -10.47 -6.43
N PRO A 151 -21.19 -10.91 -7.21
CA PRO A 151 -21.25 -12.20 -7.91
C PRO A 151 -21.27 -13.39 -6.94
N THR A 152 -20.75 -13.23 -5.72
CA THR A 152 -20.75 -14.29 -4.71
C THR A 152 -22.13 -14.50 -4.09
N THR A 153 -22.87 -13.41 -3.84
CA THR A 153 -24.14 -13.47 -3.08
C THR A 153 -25.38 -13.38 -3.96
N GLN A 154 -25.24 -12.95 -5.22
CA GLN A 154 -26.37 -12.71 -6.12
C GLN A 154 -26.14 -13.37 -7.49
N GLU A 155 -26.93 -14.41 -7.79
CA GLU A 155 -26.85 -15.17 -9.05
C GLU A 155 -27.16 -14.30 -10.29
N SER A 156 -28.04 -13.30 -10.15
CA SER A 156 -28.36 -12.36 -11.23
C SER A 156 -27.15 -11.53 -11.69
N CYS A 157 -26.19 -11.28 -10.78
CA CYS A 157 -25.00 -10.49 -11.05
C CYS A 157 -24.04 -11.22 -12.02
N VAL A 158 -23.97 -12.54 -11.93
CA VAL A 158 -23.09 -13.37 -12.78
C VAL A 158 -23.52 -13.27 -14.25
N ASN A 159 -24.83 -13.22 -14.51
CA ASN A 159 -25.37 -13.17 -15.87
C ASN A 159 -25.15 -11.80 -16.56
N GLU A 160 -24.87 -10.74 -15.80
CA GLU A 160 -24.60 -9.40 -16.35
C GLU A 160 -23.12 -9.15 -16.69
N THR A 161 -22.19 -9.98 -16.19
CA THR A 161 -20.74 -9.84 -16.42
C THR A 161 -20.33 -9.91 -17.90
N LEU A 162 -21.13 -10.58 -18.73
CA LEU A 162 -20.93 -10.75 -20.18
C LEU A 162 -21.69 -9.72 -21.04
N SER A 163 -22.43 -8.80 -20.42
CA SER A 163 -23.17 -7.78 -21.14
C SER A 163 -22.33 -6.50 -21.32
N TRP A 164 -22.32 -5.93 -22.52
CA TRP A 164 -21.69 -4.64 -22.80
C TRP A 164 -22.39 -3.44 -22.11
N GLY A 165 -23.41 -3.69 -21.28
CA GLY A 165 -24.25 -2.70 -20.61
C GLY A 165 -23.94 -2.48 -19.12
N ARG A 166 -22.81 -2.99 -18.61
CA ARG A 166 -22.46 -2.85 -17.18
C ARG A 166 -22.43 -1.38 -16.71
N PRO A 167 -22.93 -1.07 -15.50
CA PRO A 167 -22.88 0.29 -14.95
C PRO A 167 -21.46 0.87 -14.96
N LEU A 168 -21.34 2.16 -15.29
CA LEU A 168 -20.06 2.87 -15.27
C LEU A 168 -19.39 2.82 -13.87
N THR A 169 -20.19 2.75 -12.81
CA THR A 169 -19.69 2.60 -11.42
C THR A 169 -18.88 1.33 -11.24
N ASP A 170 -19.28 0.22 -11.86
CA ASP A 170 -18.60 -1.07 -11.70
C ASP A 170 -17.27 -1.07 -12.47
N ILE A 171 -17.24 -0.46 -13.66
CA ILE A 171 -16.01 -0.27 -14.45
C ILE A 171 -15.02 0.61 -13.68
N LEU A 172 -15.49 1.73 -13.12
CA LEU A 172 -14.64 2.63 -12.35
C LEU A 172 -14.13 1.98 -11.06
N HIS A 173 -14.93 1.12 -10.43
CA HIS A 173 -14.52 0.33 -9.27
C HIS A 173 -13.40 -0.66 -9.63
N GLU A 174 -13.54 -1.39 -10.72
CA GLU A 174 -12.52 -2.34 -11.19
C GLU A 174 -11.18 -1.63 -11.52
N VAL A 175 -11.26 -0.46 -12.18
CA VAL A 175 -10.10 0.38 -12.45
C VAL A 175 -9.47 0.91 -11.15
N ALA A 176 -10.28 1.36 -10.20
CA ALA A 176 -9.77 1.81 -8.89
C ALA A 176 -9.03 0.67 -8.16
N SER A 177 -9.65 -0.50 -8.06
CA SER A 177 -9.04 -1.69 -7.44
C SER A 177 -7.73 -2.12 -8.11
N THR A 178 -7.63 -2.06 -9.44
CA THR A 178 -6.38 -2.35 -10.15
C THR A 178 -5.30 -1.29 -9.87
N LEU A 179 -5.67 -0.01 -9.77
CA LEU A 179 -4.73 1.06 -9.38
C LEU A 179 -4.23 0.90 -7.94
N VAL A 180 -5.10 0.49 -7.01
CA VAL A 180 -4.69 0.13 -5.64
C VAL A 180 -3.65 -0.99 -5.68
N GLN A 181 -3.89 -2.04 -6.46
CA GLN A 181 -2.96 -3.17 -6.59
C GLN A 181 -1.60 -2.73 -7.15
N VAL A 182 -1.59 -1.90 -8.20
CA VAL A 182 -0.36 -1.34 -8.79
C VAL A 182 0.39 -0.46 -7.78
N GLY A 183 -0.33 0.37 -7.03
CA GLY A 183 0.23 1.21 -5.98
C GLY A 183 0.88 0.39 -4.87
N MET A 184 0.24 -0.70 -4.45
CA MET A 184 0.73 -1.62 -3.43
C MET A 184 2.00 -2.34 -3.86
N ILE A 185 2.03 -2.89 -5.08
CA ILE A 185 3.22 -3.50 -5.68
C ILE A 185 4.36 -2.47 -5.76
N THR A 186 4.06 -1.26 -6.24
CA THR A 186 5.06 -0.20 -6.38
C THR A 186 5.67 0.19 -5.03
N ALA A 187 4.82 0.39 -4.01
CA ALA A 187 5.27 0.80 -2.68
C ALA A 187 6.08 -0.29 -1.97
N THR A 188 5.61 -1.53 -2.02
CA THR A 188 6.24 -2.67 -1.35
C THR A 188 7.50 -3.16 -2.07
N ALA A 189 7.56 -3.08 -3.40
CA ALA A 189 8.79 -3.31 -4.16
C ALA A 189 9.86 -2.26 -3.77
N ALA A 190 9.50 -0.98 -3.79
CA ALA A 190 10.41 0.09 -3.40
C ALA A 190 10.94 -0.10 -1.97
N ALA A 191 10.07 -0.48 -1.04
CA ALA A 191 10.41 -0.81 0.34
C ALA A 191 11.38 -2.00 0.45
N THR A 192 11.09 -3.10 -0.25
CA THR A 192 11.88 -4.35 -0.22
C THR A 192 13.33 -4.13 -0.65
N PHE A 193 13.52 -3.28 -1.66
CA PHE A 193 14.83 -2.97 -2.24
C PHE A 193 15.51 -1.73 -1.65
N THR A 194 14.87 -1.03 -0.71
CA THR A 194 15.50 0.09 -0.01
C THR A 194 16.59 -0.43 0.94
N ARG A 195 17.82 0.03 0.73
CA ARG A 195 18.96 -0.24 1.62
C ARG A 195 18.89 0.63 2.87
N GLY A 196 19.23 0.06 4.02
CA GLY A 196 19.20 0.74 5.34
C GLY A 196 17.96 0.45 6.18
N TRP A 197 16.97 -0.27 5.63
CA TRP A 197 15.79 -0.71 6.37
C TRP A 197 16.08 -1.98 7.17
N GLY A 198 15.47 -2.09 8.36
CA GLY A 198 15.62 -3.25 9.23
C GLY A 198 15.12 -4.53 8.55
N ARG A 199 15.68 -5.69 8.94
CA ARG A 199 15.32 -6.99 8.34
C ARG A 199 13.81 -7.24 8.35
N THR A 200 13.14 -6.95 9.47
CA THR A 200 11.69 -7.10 9.64
C THR A 200 10.90 -6.28 8.62
N GLN A 201 11.26 -5.01 8.39
CA GLN A 201 10.60 -4.16 7.39
C GLN A 201 10.69 -4.75 5.99
N ARG A 202 11.88 -5.22 5.61
CA ARG A 202 12.13 -5.77 4.28
C ARG A 202 11.43 -7.10 4.07
N VAL A 203 11.37 -7.94 5.10
CA VAL A 203 10.64 -9.22 5.05
C VAL A 203 9.14 -8.96 4.93
N LEU A 204 8.56 -8.08 5.76
CA LEU A 204 7.13 -7.75 5.68
C LEU A 204 6.76 -7.13 4.32
N ALA A 205 7.58 -6.20 3.82
CA ALA A 205 7.39 -5.63 2.48
C ALA A 205 7.50 -6.70 1.38
N GLY A 206 8.48 -7.60 1.49
CA GLY A 206 8.70 -8.68 0.53
C GLY A 206 7.56 -9.71 0.53
N VAL A 207 7.05 -10.09 1.69
CA VAL A 207 5.87 -10.96 1.82
C VAL A 207 4.66 -10.28 1.20
N THR A 208 4.41 -9.02 1.53
CA THR A 208 3.30 -8.24 0.94
C THR A 208 3.42 -8.16 -0.57
N LEU A 209 4.63 -7.92 -1.11
CA LEU A 209 4.89 -7.88 -2.54
C LEU A 209 4.60 -9.23 -3.22
N VAL A 210 5.07 -10.33 -2.64
CA VAL A 210 4.83 -11.67 -3.18
C VAL A 210 3.34 -11.98 -3.21
N LEU A 211 2.63 -11.74 -2.11
CA LEU A 211 1.18 -11.93 -2.04
C LEU A 211 0.45 -11.04 -3.07
N SER A 212 0.88 -9.79 -3.23
CA SER A 212 0.34 -8.85 -4.22
C SER A 212 0.52 -9.34 -5.67
N VAL A 213 1.67 -9.96 -5.97
CA VAL A 213 1.92 -10.51 -7.31
C VAL A 213 1.12 -11.79 -7.52
N LEU A 214 1.00 -12.65 -6.50
CA LEU A 214 0.19 -13.87 -6.56
C LEU A 214 -1.32 -13.59 -6.66
N LEU A 215 -1.78 -12.45 -6.17
CA LEU A 215 -3.17 -12.01 -6.31
C LEU A 215 -3.55 -11.74 -7.77
N MET A 216 -2.62 -11.32 -8.64
CA MET A 216 -2.93 -11.05 -10.05
C MET A 216 -3.51 -12.27 -10.78
N PRO A 217 -2.85 -13.44 -10.84
CA PRO A 217 -3.46 -14.61 -11.46
C PRO A 217 -4.72 -15.08 -10.73
N ALA A 218 -4.79 -14.91 -9.40
CA ALA A 218 -5.98 -15.26 -8.62
C ALA A 218 -7.21 -14.42 -8.99
N SER A 219 -7.01 -13.16 -9.40
CA SER A 219 -8.09 -12.27 -9.84
C SER A 219 -8.62 -12.55 -11.25
N VAL A 220 -7.92 -13.36 -12.04
CA VAL A 220 -8.26 -13.65 -13.46
C VAL A 220 -8.76 -15.08 -13.64
N VAL A 221 -8.33 -16.01 -12.79
CA VAL A 221 -8.67 -17.42 -12.89
C VAL A 221 -9.71 -17.76 -11.83
N ASP A 222 -10.96 -17.96 -12.26
CA ASP A 222 -12.12 -18.24 -11.39
C ASP A 222 -11.91 -19.45 -10.45
N ALA A 223 -11.08 -20.40 -10.85
CA ALA A 223 -10.76 -21.59 -10.04
C ALA A 223 -9.85 -21.27 -8.83
N ILE A 224 -9.22 -20.09 -8.80
CA ILE A 224 -8.32 -19.70 -7.72
C ILE A 224 -9.10 -18.87 -6.69
N PRO A 225 -9.13 -19.28 -5.41
CA PRO A 225 -9.86 -18.58 -4.37
C PRO A 225 -9.19 -17.23 -4.05
N VAL A 226 -9.66 -16.16 -4.69
CA VAL A 226 -9.09 -14.81 -4.60
C VAL A 226 -9.02 -14.28 -3.17
N PHE A 227 -10.00 -14.62 -2.32
CA PHE A 227 -10.07 -14.17 -0.94
C PHE A 227 -8.81 -14.54 -0.14
N TYR A 228 -8.28 -15.75 -0.33
CA TYR A 228 -7.10 -16.24 0.38
C TYR A 228 -5.80 -15.53 -0.03
N PHE A 229 -5.79 -14.81 -1.15
CA PHE A 229 -4.67 -13.96 -1.54
C PHE A 229 -4.91 -12.50 -1.14
N GLN A 230 -6.14 -12.03 -1.29
CA GLN A 230 -6.49 -10.63 -1.03
C GLN A 230 -6.45 -10.29 0.47
N ALA A 231 -7.07 -11.09 1.33
CA ALA A 231 -7.12 -10.83 2.78
C ALA A 231 -5.72 -10.79 3.43
N PRO A 232 -4.82 -11.75 3.17
CA PRO A 232 -3.45 -11.67 3.67
C PRO A 232 -2.67 -10.50 3.07
N THR A 233 -2.86 -10.18 1.78
CA THR A 233 -2.21 -9.03 1.14
C THR A 233 -2.56 -7.73 1.85
N ILE A 234 -3.85 -7.45 2.06
CA ILE A 234 -4.34 -6.25 2.74
C ILE A 234 -3.83 -6.19 4.19
N THR A 235 -3.87 -7.32 4.90
CA THR A 235 -3.42 -7.40 6.30
C THR A 235 -1.91 -7.15 6.41
N CYS A 236 -1.10 -7.82 5.58
CA CYS A 236 0.35 -7.65 5.55
C CYS A 236 0.75 -6.22 5.15
N PHE A 237 0.06 -5.64 4.16
CA PHE A 237 0.27 -4.25 3.77
C PHE A 237 -0.02 -3.30 4.92
N SER A 238 -1.13 -3.49 5.62
CA SER A 238 -1.55 -2.63 6.73
C SER A 238 -0.57 -2.68 7.91
N LEU A 239 -0.09 -3.88 8.25
CA LEU A 239 0.96 -4.08 9.24
C LEU A 239 2.28 -3.43 8.81
N TRP A 240 2.64 -3.60 7.53
CA TRP A 240 3.84 -3.00 6.98
C TRP A 240 3.80 -1.48 7.01
N VAL A 241 2.68 -0.84 6.62
CA VAL A 241 2.53 0.62 6.65
C VAL A 241 2.60 1.16 8.07
N GLY A 242 1.91 0.53 9.04
CA GLY A 242 1.96 0.94 10.44
C GLY A 242 3.38 0.83 11.02
N TRP A 243 4.07 -0.29 10.74
CA TRP A 243 5.45 -0.49 11.16
C TRP A 243 6.41 0.49 10.49
N TRP A 244 6.25 0.74 9.19
CA TRP A 244 7.02 1.74 8.44
C TRP A 244 6.83 3.14 9.00
N ALA A 245 5.58 3.56 9.26
CA ALA A 245 5.27 4.86 9.83
C ALA A 245 6.01 5.07 11.16
N TRP A 246 5.94 4.09 12.06
CA TRP A 246 6.60 4.13 13.36
C TRP A 246 8.12 4.31 13.26
N SER A 247 8.76 3.56 12.37
CA SER A 247 10.22 3.40 12.35
C SER A 247 10.95 4.27 11.32
N ALA A 248 10.26 4.79 10.31
CA ALA A 248 10.87 5.55 9.21
C ALA A 248 10.50 7.05 9.21
N ILE A 249 9.46 7.48 9.93
CA ILE A 249 9.11 8.91 10.01
C ILE A 249 10.11 9.62 10.94
N PRO A 250 10.92 10.58 10.42
CA PRO A 250 12.01 11.20 11.18
C PRO A 250 11.53 11.98 12.39
N ASP A 251 12.33 12.02 13.45
CA ASP A 251 12.13 12.98 14.54
C ASP A 251 12.59 14.37 14.11
N TRP A 252 11.63 15.22 13.75
CA TRP A 252 11.91 16.60 13.34
C TRP A 252 12.22 17.53 14.52
N SER A 253 12.17 17.05 15.76
CA SER A 253 12.44 17.86 16.94
C SER A 253 13.92 17.98 17.31
N GLN A 254 14.77 17.19 16.67
CA GLN A 254 16.23 17.21 16.88
C GLN A 254 16.97 18.17 15.93
N LYS A 255 16.24 19.08 15.28
CA LYS A 255 16.80 20.23 14.55
C LYS A 255 16.51 21.50 15.33
#